data_AF-A0AAV4B1F4-F1
#
_entry.id   AF-A0AAV4B1F4-F1
#
_cell.length_a   1.000
_cell.length_b   1.000
_cell.length_c   1.000
_cell.angle_alpha   90.00
_cell.angle_beta   90.00
_cell.angle_gamma   90.00
#
_symmetry.space_group_name_H-M   'P 1'
#
loop_
_entity.id
_entity.type
_entity.pdbx_description
1 polymer ?
#
loop_
_entity_poly.entity_id
_entity_poly.type
_entity_poly.pdbx_seq_one_letter_code
_entity_poly.pdbx_strand_id
1 'polypeptide(L)'
;MASRLQSIFSHLQPAISTDDTVVLHSNATSSSTSSATDPAFKYTLNGSRLSYEQRAFYEENGFLVIKKLVSPDKLDVYRKRFAQICRREVNVPFITIMRDIAIKDSEFVPGEQAITKIQEWQRDDVLFGYCSLPEQN
;
A
#
# COMPACT_ATOMS: atom_id res chain seq x y z
N MET A 1 20.03 5.57 9.26
CA MET A 1 18.74 5.25 8.60
C MET A 1 18.35 3.77 8.74
N ALA A 2 19.30 2.84 8.88
CA ALA A 2 19.08 1.45 9.31
C ALA A 2 18.25 1.28 10.61
N SER A 3 18.18 2.31 11.45
CA SER A 3 17.47 2.33 12.73
C SER A 3 15.93 2.25 12.61
N ARG A 4 15.34 2.69 11.49
CA ARG A 4 13.87 2.59 11.30
C ARG A 4 13.42 1.14 11.07
N LEU A 5 14.16 0.40 10.24
CA LEU A 5 13.88 -1.01 9.99
C LEU A 5 14.10 -1.84 11.25
N GLN A 6 15.17 -1.57 12.02
CA GLN A 6 15.39 -2.21 13.32
C GLN A 6 14.21 -2.03 14.29
N SER A 7 13.63 -0.82 14.34
CA SER A 7 12.45 -0.54 15.16
C SER A 7 11.26 -1.42 14.73
N ILE A 8 10.96 -1.49 13.43
CA ILE A 8 9.89 -2.34 12.90
C ILE A 8 10.15 -3.82 13.24
N PHE A 9 11.37 -4.33 13.09
CA PHE A 9 11.68 -5.72 13.45
C PHE A 9 11.52 -6.01 14.93
N SER A 10 11.89 -5.07 15.81
CA SER A 10 11.68 -5.23 17.25
C SER A 10 10.21 -5.32 17.65
N HIS A 11 9.31 -4.72 16.85
CA HIS A 11 7.86 -4.81 17.06
C HIS A 11 7.24 -6.07 16.45
N LEU A 12 7.88 -6.65 15.43
CA LEU A 12 7.39 -7.85 14.74
C LEU A 12 7.97 -9.16 15.31
N GLN A 13 9.09 -9.10 16.02
CA GLN A 13 9.59 -10.23 16.79
C GLN A 13 8.81 -10.29 18.12
N PRO A 14 8.16 -11.43 18.44
CA PRO A 14 7.69 -11.64 19.79
C PRO A 14 8.89 -11.54 20.73
N ALA A 15 8.74 -10.86 21.86
CA ALA A 15 9.72 -10.96 22.93
C ALA A 15 9.91 -12.45 23.22
N ILE A 16 11.12 -12.95 23.03
CA ILE A 16 11.49 -14.31 23.40
C ILE A 16 11.46 -14.33 24.93
N SER A 17 10.31 -14.68 25.50
CA SER A 17 10.27 -15.22 26.85
C SER A 17 11.11 -16.48 26.83
N THR A 18 12.09 -16.56 27.73
CA THR A 18 13.09 -17.64 27.81
C THR A 18 12.52 -18.95 28.34
N ASP A 19 11.27 -19.26 28.06
CA ASP A 19 10.66 -20.53 28.40
C ASP A 19 9.61 -20.89 27.33
N ASP A 20 9.74 -22.10 26.81
CA ASP A 20 9.02 -22.73 25.70
C ASP A 20 9.29 -22.28 24.24
N THR A 21 9.93 -23.21 23.53
CA THR A 21 10.28 -23.27 22.11
C THR A 21 9.05 -23.12 21.20
N VAL A 22 8.62 -21.90 20.90
CA VAL A 22 7.71 -21.63 19.78
C VAL A 22 8.53 -21.41 18.52
N VAL A 23 8.71 -22.47 17.73
CA VAL A 23 9.26 -22.38 16.37
C VAL A 23 8.22 -21.69 15.49
N LEU A 24 8.41 -20.39 15.25
CA LEU A 24 7.63 -19.63 14.28
C LEU A 24 7.85 -20.23 12.88
N HIS A 25 6.88 -21.01 12.41
CA HIS A 25 6.86 -21.46 11.03
C HIS A 25 6.54 -20.27 10.12
N SER A 26 7.40 -20.05 9.13
CA SER A 26 7.15 -19.09 8.07
C SER A 26 5.97 -19.60 7.23
N ASN A 27 4.80 -18.97 7.34
CA ASN A 27 3.70 -19.31 6.45
C ASN A 27 4.03 -18.81 5.05
N ALA A 28 4.17 -19.75 4.11
CA ALA A 28 4.34 -19.47 2.69
C ALA A 28 3.03 -18.92 2.12
N THR A 29 2.85 -17.60 2.16
CA THR A 29 1.71 -16.94 1.53
C THR A 29 2.05 -16.65 0.06
N SER A 30 1.39 -17.40 -0.83
CA SER A 30 1.15 -17.17 -2.26
C SER A 30 2.29 -16.56 -3.11
N SER A 31 3.30 -17.38 -3.37
CA SER A 31 3.99 -17.58 -4.66
C SER A 31 5.34 -18.23 -4.36
N SER A 32 5.31 -19.51 -4.01
CA SER A 32 6.51 -20.36 -4.04
C SER A 32 6.91 -20.61 -5.50
N THR A 33 7.25 -19.56 -6.24
CA THR A 33 8.20 -19.73 -7.33
C THR A 33 9.51 -20.09 -6.66
N SER A 34 9.95 -21.32 -6.86
CA SER A 34 11.25 -21.87 -6.46
C SER A 34 12.40 -21.16 -7.19
N SER A 35 12.42 -19.83 -7.19
CA SER A 35 13.59 -19.04 -7.49
C SER A 35 14.47 -19.13 -6.25
N ALA A 36 15.62 -19.82 -6.36
CA ALA A 36 16.61 -19.91 -5.31
C ALA A 36 16.74 -18.54 -4.62
N THR A 37 16.52 -18.48 -3.32
CA THR A 37 16.66 -17.25 -2.54
C THR A 37 18.09 -16.74 -2.74
N ASP A 38 18.26 -15.54 -3.31
CA ASP A 38 19.56 -14.89 -3.30
C ASP A 38 19.86 -14.53 -1.84
N PRO A 39 20.92 -15.09 -1.21
CA PRO A 39 21.24 -14.77 0.17
C PRO A 39 21.48 -13.27 0.40
N ALA A 40 21.72 -12.49 -0.65
CA ALA A 40 21.91 -11.04 -0.58
C ALA A 40 20.61 -10.23 -0.41
N PHE A 41 19.43 -10.77 -0.75
CA PHE A 41 18.17 -10.03 -0.77
C PHE A 41 17.10 -10.70 0.09
N LYS A 42 16.68 -10.03 1.17
CA LYS A 42 15.71 -10.55 2.14
C LYS A 42 14.28 -10.11 1.85
N TYR A 43 14.09 -8.91 1.31
CA TYR A 43 12.76 -8.31 1.12
C TYR A 43 12.29 -8.31 -0.34
N THR A 44 13.13 -8.75 -1.27
CA THR A 44 12.80 -8.80 -2.71
C THR A 44 13.10 -10.15 -3.32
N LEU A 45 12.14 -10.67 -4.09
CA LEU A 45 12.29 -11.95 -4.81
C LEU A 45 13.20 -11.81 -6.03
N ASN A 46 13.87 -12.91 -6.36
CA ASN A 46 14.60 -13.05 -7.62
C ASN A 46 13.65 -13.11 -8.80
N GLY A 47 14.07 -12.59 -9.96
CA GLY A 47 13.21 -12.50 -11.15
C GLY A 47 12.07 -11.47 -11.02
N SER A 48 12.13 -10.58 -10.03
CA SER A 48 11.22 -9.44 -9.96
C SER A 48 11.45 -8.48 -11.13
N ARG A 49 10.46 -7.62 -11.40
CA ARG A 49 10.59 -6.52 -12.37
C ARG A 49 11.57 -5.42 -11.93
N LEU A 50 12.13 -5.55 -10.73
CA LEU A 50 13.05 -4.59 -10.15
C LEU A 50 14.48 -4.92 -10.58
N SER A 51 15.22 -3.89 -10.97
CA SER A 51 16.67 -3.99 -11.18
C SER A 51 17.40 -4.34 -9.89
N TYR A 52 18.62 -4.86 -10.01
CA TYR A 52 19.48 -5.12 -8.85
C TYR A 52 19.65 -3.88 -7.96
N GLU A 53 19.91 -2.72 -8.55
CA GLU A 53 20.09 -1.47 -7.80
C GLU A 53 18.83 -1.05 -7.03
N GLN A 54 17.65 -1.20 -7.64
CA GLN A 54 16.38 -0.94 -6.97
C GLN A 54 16.12 -1.91 -5.81
N ARG A 55 16.48 -3.18 -6.00
CA ARG A 55 16.40 -4.17 -4.92
C ARG A 55 17.36 -3.79 -3.79
N ALA A 56 18.61 -3.48 -4.10
CA ALA A 56 19.62 -3.10 -3.10
C ALA A 56 19.19 -1.85 -2.32
N PHE A 57 18.65 -0.85 -3.04
CA PHE A 57 18.09 0.34 -2.41
C PHE A 57 16.93 -0.02 -1.46
N TYR A 58 16.01 -0.90 -1.89
CA TYR A 58 14.89 -1.31 -1.06
C TYR A 58 15.34 -2.12 0.18
N GLU A 59 16.36 -2.97 0.05
CA GLU A 59 16.93 -3.71 1.19
C GLU A 59 17.46 -2.77 2.27
N GLU A 60 18.13 -1.69 1.86
CA GLU A 60 18.70 -0.71 2.78
C GLU A 60 17.64 0.25 3.36
N ASN A 61 16.66 0.66 2.55
CA ASN A 61 15.78 1.80 2.85
C ASN A 61 14.33 1.42 3.19
N GLY A 62 13.86 0.25 2.76
CA GLY A 62 12.48 -0.23 2.99
C GLY A 62 11.39 0.46 2.15
N PHE A 63 11.76 1.29 1.17
CA PHE A 63 10.84 1.89 0.21
C PHE A 63 11.50 2.06 -1.16
N LEU A 64 10.69 2.24 -2.19
CA LEU A 64 11.16 2.51 -3.55
C LEU A 64 10.20 3.47 -4.26
N VAL A 65 10.75 4.35 -5.12
CA VAL A 65 9.96 5.27 -5.95
C VAL A 65 10.11 4.88 -7.41
N ILE A 66 9.03 4.38 -8.01
CA ILE A 66 8.97 4.13 -9.45
C ILE A 66 8.26 5.31 -10.13
N LYS A 67 9.03 6.12 -10.86
CA LYS A 67 8.50 7.30 -11.57
C LYS A 67 7.56 6.85 -12.69
N LYS A 68 6.43 7.55 -12.84
CA LYS A 68 5.47 7.34 -13.94
C LYS A 68 4.94 5.89 -14.05
N LEU A 69 4.85 5.17 -12.93
CA LEU A 69 4.34 3.79 -12.91
C LEU A 69 2.87 3.69 -13.37
N VAL A 70 2.05 4.66 -12.94
CA VAL A 70 0.64 4.77 -13.34
C VAL A 70 0.52 5.97 -14.27
N SER A 71 -0.14 5.78 -15.42
CA SER A 71 -0.33 6.85 -16.41
C SER A 71 -1.28 7.95 -15.89
N PRO A 72 -1.11 9.21 -16.35
CA PRO A 72 -2.02 10.29 -15.99
C PRO A 72 -3.49 9.99 -16.30
N ASP A 73 -3.78 9.36 -17.45
CA ASP A 73 -5.15 9.02 -17.84
C ASP A 73 -5.83 8.08 -16.84
N LYS A 74 -5.09 7.09 -16.31
CA LYS A 74 -5.59 6.18 -15.27
C LYS A 74 -5.83 6.94 -13.96
N LEU A 75 -4.92 7.84 -13.58
CA LEU A 75 -5.07 8.67 -12.37
C LEU A 75 -6.30 9.57 -12.45
N ASP A 76 -6.58 10.14 -13.62
CA ASP A 76 -7.76 11.00 -13.84
C ASP A 76 -9.08 10.24 -13.68
N VAL A 77 -9.13 8.96 -14.06
CA VAL A 77 -10.30 8.10 -13.82
C VAL A 77 -10.57 7.96 -12.32
N TYR A 78 -9.55 7.65 -11.52
CA TYR A 78 -9.69 7.51 -10.07
C TYR A 78 -10.05 8.83 -9.39
N ARG A 79 -9.44 9.94 -9.84
CA ARG A 79 -9.77 11.29 -9.37
C ARG A 79 -11.24 11.64 -9.61
N LYS A 80 -11.75 11.37 -10.82
CA LYS A 80 -13.16 11.62 -11.16
C LYS A 80 -14.10 10.80 -10.29
N ARG A 81 -13.81 9.51 -10.10
CA ARG A 81 -14.62 8.63 -9.23
C ARG A 81 -14.61 9.09 -7.78
N PHE A 82 -13.45 9.47 -7.25
CA PHE A 82 -13.35 10.07 -5.90
C PHE A 82 -14.29 11.28 -5.76
N ALA A 83 -14.25 12.21 -6.72
CA ALA A 83 -15.10 13.40 -6.68
C ALA A 83 -16.61 13.06 -6.75
N GLN A 84 -17.00 12.04 -7.54
CA GLN A 84 -18.37 11.53 -7.58
C GLN A 84 -18.83 10.97 -6.23
N ILE A 85 -17.96 10.22 -5.53
CA ILE A 85 -18.23 9.71 -4.18
C ILE A 85 -18.39 10.87 -3.19
N CYS A 86 -17.50 11.87 -3.25
CA CYS A 86 -17.57 13.06 -2.39
C CYS A 86 -18.89 13.81 -2.52
N ARG A 87 -19.34 14.01 -3.78
CA ARG A 87 -20.64 14.63 -4.11
C ARG A 87 -21.85 13.72 -3.88
N ARG A 88 -21.65 12.49 -3.40
CA ARG A 88 -22.69 11.47 -3.18
C ARG A 88 -23.44 11.05 -4.45
N GLU A 89 -22.82 11.21 -5.62
CA GLU A 89 -23.34 10.75 -6.91
C GLU A 89 -23.18 9.23 -7.07
N VAL A 90 -22.21 8.66 -6.35
CA VAL A 90 -21.95 7.21 -6.28
C VAL A 90 -22.00 6.79 -4.82
N ASN A 91 -22.77 5.73 -4.54
CA ASN A 91 -22.81 5.11 -3.23
C ASN A 91 -22.10 3.76 -3.27
N VAL A 92 -21.03 3.63 -2.49
CA VAL A 92 -20.25 2.40 -2.38
C VAL A 92 -20.56 1.76 -1.03
N PRO A 93 -21.10 0.53 -0.99
CA PRO A 93 -21.42 -0.14 0.26
C PRO A 93 -20.17 -0.28 1.15
N PHE A 94 -20.34 -0.04 2.45
CA PHE A 94 -19.31 -0.20 3.49
C PHE A 94 -18.09 0.73 3.40
N ILE A 95 -18.13 1.72 2.50
CA ILE A 95 -17.07 2.72 2.42
C ILE A 95 -17.08 3.62 3.67
N THR A 96 -15.89 3.91 4.20
CA THR A 96 -15.71 4.88 5.30
C THR A 96 -15.25 6.21 4.74
N ILE A 97 -16.03 7.27 4.95
CA ILE A 97 -15.70 8.64 4.53
C ILE A 97 -15.26 9.44 5.75
N MET A 98 -13.99 9.81 5.82
CA MET A 98 -13.44 10.64 6.89
C MET A 98 -13.61 12.11 6.54
N ARG A 99 -14.24 12.86 7.46
CA ARG A 99 -14.42 14.29 7.34
C ARG A 99 -13.66 15.02 8.44
N ASP A 100 -12.82 15.96 8.06
CA ASP A 100 -12.10 16.81 8.99
C ASP A 100 -12.94 18.06 9.32
N ILE A 101 -13.35 18.16 10.58
CA ILE A 101 -14.20 19.23 11.09
C ILE A 101 -13.44 20.57 11.08
N ALA A 102 -12.11 20.56 11.22
CA ALA A 102 -11.31 21.79 11.31
C ALA A 102 -11.30 22.61 10.00
N ILE A 103 -11.54 21.95 8.86
CA ILE A 103 -11.58 22.58 7.53
C ILE A 103 -13.00 22.64 6.95
N LYS A 104 -14.01 22.26 7.74
CA LYS A 104 -15.42 22.24 7.33
C LYS A 104 -15.91 23.64 6.92
N ASP A 105 -15.41 24.68 7.59
CA ASP A 105 -15.83 26.07 7.38
C ASP A 105 -14.91 26.83 6.39
N SER A 106 -13.98 26.14 5.72
CA SER A 106 -13.12 26.73 4.69
C SER A 106 -13.86 26.89 3.34
N GLU A 107 -13.49 27.92 2.55
CA GLU A 107 -14.14 28.35 1.30
C GLU A 107 -14.11 27.33 0.11
N PHE A 108 -13.94 26.03 0.36
CA PHE A 108 -13.81 25.04 -0.71
C PHE A 108 -15.14 24.71 -1.40
N VAL A 109 -15.06 24.06 -2.57
CA VAL A 109 -16.22 23.71 -3.43
C VAL A 109 -17.29 22.93 -2.65
N PRO A 110 -18.58 23.35 -2.70
CA PRO A 110 -19.68 22.61 -2.08
C PRO A 110 -19.70 21.14 -2.53
N GLY A 111 -19.64 20.20 -1.57
CA GLY A 111 -19.65 18.75 -1.82
C GLY A 111 -18.32 18.03 -1.58
N GLU A 112 -17.18 18.70 -1.76
CA GLU A 112 -15.85 18.17 -1.40
C GLU A 112 -15.38 18.64 0.01
N GLN A 113 -16.07 19.63 0.58
CA GLN A 113 -15.73 20.20 1.88
C GLN A 113 -15.61 19.13 2.97
N ALA A 114 -14.47 19.20 3.66
CA ALA A 114 -14.03 18.34 4.76
C ALA A 114 -13.64 16.90 4.42
N ILE A 115 -13.90 16.33 3.24
CA ILE A 115 -13.52 14.91 3.00
C ILE A 115 -12.00 14.81 2.77
N THR A 116 -11.29 14.24 3.74
CA THR A 116 -9.82 14.09 3.69
C THR A 116 -9.38 12.68 3.34
N LYS A 117 -10.26 11.68 3.48
CA LYS A 117 -9.95 10.28 3.20
C LYS A 117 -11.20 9.45 2.94
N ILE A 118 -11.07 8.46 2.07
CA ILE A 118 -12.00 7.33 1.95
C ILE A 118 -11.24 6.01 2.20
N GLN A 119 -11.89 5.07 2.89
CA GLN A 119 -11.36 3.72 3.18
C GLN A 119 -12.42 2.67 2.86
N GLU A 120 -12.02 1.41 2.74
CA GLU A 120 -12.90 0.28 2.39
C GLU A 120 -13.57 0.41 1.01
N TRP A 121 -12.87 0.98 0.03
CA TRP A 121 -13.38 1.24 -1.32
C TRP A 121 -13.23 0.06 -2.29
N GLN A 122 -12.76 -1.11 -1.85
CA GLN A 122 -12.54 -2.31 -2.68
C GLN A 122 -13.78 -2.84 -3.42
N ARG A 123 -14.98 -2.38 -3.05
CA ARG A 123 -16.24 -2.73 -3.72
C ARG A 123 -16.65 -1.73 -4.81
N ASP A 124 -15.88 -0.66 -5.03
CA ASP A 124 -16.05 0.22 -6.17
C ASP A 124 -15.16 -0.27 -7.31
N ASP A 125 -15.76 -0.72 -8.41
CA ASP A 125 -15.04 -1.31 -9.54
C ASP A 125 -14.01 -0.36 -10.16
N VAL A 126 -14.27 0.95 -10.12
CA VAL A 126 -13.38 1.96 -10.70
C VAL A 126 -12.15 2.17 -9.81
N LEU A 127 -12.32 2.36 -8.51
CA LEU A 127 -11.20 2.48 -7.58
C LEU A 127 -10.43 1.16 -7.45
N PHE A 128 -11.14 0.02 -7.40
CA PHE A 128 -10.51 -1.31 -7.37
C PHE A 128 -9.73 -1.65 -8.65
N GLY A 129 -10.04 -0.98 -9.76
CA GLY A 129 -9.21 -1.01 -10.97
C GLY A 129 -7.73 -0.68 -10.70
N TYR A 130 -7.42 0.15 -9.70
CA TYR A 130 -6.05 0.41 -9.27
C TYR A 130 -5.32 -0.86 -8.82
N CYS A 131 -5.95 -1.70 -8.01
CA CYS A 131 -5.38 -2.95 -7.49
C CYS A 131 -5.20 -4.02 -8.59
N SER A 132 -5.87 -3.85 -9.72
CA SER A 132 -5.85 -4.79 -10.86
C SER A 132 -4.89 -4.36 -11.97
N LEU A 133 -4.11 -3.29 -11.76
CA LEU A 133 -3.17 -2.80 -12.77
C LEU A 133 -2.01 -3.77 -13.00
N PRO A 134 -1.73 -4.17 -14.26
CA PRO A 134 -0.63 -5.09 -14.56
C PRO A 134 0.74 -4.49 -14.22
N GLU A 135 0.85 -3.17 -14.13
CA GLU A 135 2.07 -2.48 -13.71
C GLU A 135 2.41 -2.70 -12.22
N GLN A 136 1.45 -3.13 -11.40
CA GLN A 136 1.63 -3.37 -9.95
C GLN A 136 1.90 -4.83 -9.58
N ASN A 137 1.66 -5.77 -10.50
CA ASN A 137 1.98 -7.20 -10.37
C ASN A 137 3.30 -7.54 -11.06
#